data_AF-A0A4U5PYZ0-F1
#
_entry.id   AF-A0A4U5PYZ0-F1
#
_cell.length_a   1.000
_cell.length_b   1.000
_cell.length_c   1.000
_cell.angle_alpha   90.00
_cell.angle_beta   90.00
_cell.angle_gamma   90.00
#
_symmetry.space_group_name_H-M   'P 1'
#
loop_
_entity.id
_entity.type
_entity.pdbx_description
1 polymer ?
#
loop_
_entity_poly.entity_id
_entity_poly.type
_entity_poly.pdbx_seq_one_letter_code
_entity_poly.pdbx_strand_id
1 'polypeptide(L)'
;MKLHKLFLKAANEEGPLRIDALSSPHCLEKLKLVGKLEKVACWFPSLHPVTFLLFLWSRLREDPLPCLQAVPNLARLIVVNAYVGNQLCFLNGFQKLKILNTYNCNHLNEIVLEKKMMPGLQSLSLGRCMKLKALPHGIDIHNC
;
A
#
# COMPACT_ATOMS: atom_id res chain seq x y z
N MET A 1 15.37 23.82 -1.29
CA MET A 1 15.39 22.50 -1.98
C MET A 1 14.01 21.85 -1.85
N LYS A 2 13.50 21.20 -2.91
CA LYS A 2 12.24 20.42 -2.85
C LYS A 2 12.57 18.92 -2.83
N LEU A 3 11.97 18.17 -1.91
CA LEU A 3 12.20 16.74 -1.77
C LEU A 3 11.12 15.96 -2.52
N HIS A 4 11.50 15.30 -3.63
CA HIS A 4 10.58 14.50 -4.46
C HIS A 4 10.57 13.01 -4.11
N LYS A 5 11.65 12.52 -3.47
CA LYS A 5 11.82 11.10 -3.14
C LYS A 5 12.31 10.99 -1.71
N LEU A 6 11.61 10.19 -0.91
CA LEU A 6 11.98 9.90 0.47
C LEU A 6 12.09 8.38 0.63
N PHE A 7 13.25 7.93 1.07
CA PHE A 7 13.53 6.55 1.41
C PHE A 7 13.97 6.52 2.86
N LEU A 8 13.19 5.87 3.71
CA LEU A 8 13.52 5.64 5.11
C LEU A 8 13.66 4.14 5.34
N LYS A 9 14.77 3.77 5.96
CA LYS A 9 15.09 2.39 6.28
C LYS A 9 15.51 2.30 7.75
N ALA A 10 14.85 1.42 8.50
CA ALA A 10 15.26 1.07 9.85
C ALA A 10 16.59 0.31 9.82
N ALA A 11 17.30 0.30 10.95
CA ALA A 11 18.60 -0.36 11.04
C ALA A 11 18.53 -1.87 10.72
N ASN A 12 17.40 -2.51 11.01
CA ASN A 12 17.12 -3.90 10.69
C ASN A 12 15.61 -4.09 10.40
N GLU A 13 15.23 -5.27 9.90
CA GLU A 13 13.87 -5.55 9.43
C GLU A 13 12.80 -5.49 10.55
N GLU A 14 13.18 -5.87 11.77
CA GLU A 14 12.30 -5.86 12.94
C GLU A 14 12.33 -4.51 13.69
N GLY A 15 13.25 -3.63 13.31
CA GLY A 15 13.52 -2.36 13.98
C GLY A 15 12.40 -1.35 13.70
N PRO A 16 12.00 -0.56 14.71
CA PRO A 16 10.94 0.43 14.54
C PRO A 16 11.37 1.53 13.55
N LEU A 17 10.47 1.86 12.64
CA LEU A 17 10.59 2.96 11.70
C LEU A 17 9.65 4.10 12.14
N ARG A 18 10.20 5.08 12.85
CA ARG A 18 9.44 6.24 13.33
C ARG A 18 9.31 7.28 12.22
N ILE A 19 8.08 7.58 11.81
CA ILE A 19 7.77 8.56 10.76
C ILE A 19 6.89 9.71 11.24
N ASP A 20 6.55 9.74 12.53
CA ASP A 20 5.64 10.73 13.12
C ASP A 20 6.23 12.14 13.14
N ALA A 21 7.56 12.24 13.14
CA ALA A 21 8.27 13.52 13.06
C ALA A 21 8.26 14.13 11.64
N LEU A 22 7.81 13.39 10.62
CA LEU A 22 7.67 13.93 9.28
C LEU A 22 6.44 14.84 9.23
N SER A 23 6.66 16.12 8.93
CA SER A 23 5.58 16.99 8.47
C SER A 23 5.16 16.59 7.06
N SER A 24 3.86 16.74 6.75
CA SER A 24 3.26 16.38 5.45
C SER A 24 4.10 16.93 4.28
N PRO A 25 4.85 16.09 3.54
CA PRO A 25 5.81 16.59 2.58
C PRO A 25 5.10 16.99 1.27
N HIS A 26 4.91 18.29 1.08
CA HIS A 26 4.09 18.88 0.01
C HIS A 26 4.61 18.66 -1.44
N CYS A 27 5.82 18.13 -1.62
CA CYS A 27 6.41 17.90 -2.95
C CYS A 27 6.82 16.43 -3.17
N LEU A 28 6.42 15.52 -2.27
CA LEU A 28 6.87 14.14 -2.32
C LEU A 28 6.11 13.37 -3.40
N GLU A 29 6.85 12.75 -4.32
CA GLU A 29 6.28 11.91 -5.38
C GLU A 29 6.46 10.41 -5.07
N LYS A 30 7.56 10.05 -4.40
CA LYS A 30 7.90 8.66 -4.08
C LYS A 30 8.26 8.53 -2.61
N LEU A 31 7.52 7.68 -1.91
CA LEU A 31 7.78 7.34 -0.52
C LEU A 31 8.05 5.84 -0.40
N LYS A 32 9.20 5.51 0.17
CA LYS A 32 9.65 4.14 0.43
C LYS A 32 9.96 4.00 1.92
N LEU A 33 9.28 3.07 2.57
CA LEU A 33 9.39 2.81 3.99
C LEU A 33 9.81 1.35 4.19
N VAL A 34 10.98 1.15 4.80
CA VAL A 34 11.60 -0.16 5.04
C VAL A 34 11.82 -0.34 6.54
N GLY A 35 11.12 -1.27 7.15
CA GLY A 35 11.17 -1.53 8.60
C GLY A 35 9.82 -1.34 9.28
N LYS A 36 9.77 -1.71 10.56
CA LYS A 36 8.54 -1.93 11.32
C LYS A 36 7.80 -0.62 11.64
N LEU A 37 6.63 -0.43 11.06
CA LEU A 37 5.80 0.77 11.23
C LEU A 37 4.56 0.52 12.10
N GLU A 38 4.00 -0.69 12.09
CA GLU A 38 2.77 -1.13 12.81
C GLU A 38 1.46 -0.44 12.38
N LYS A 39 1.47 0.86 12.05
CA LYS A 39 0.30 1.62 11.61
C LYS A 39 0.69 2.74 10.63
N VAL A 40 -0.14 2.99 9.63
CA VAL A 40 0.03 4.15 8.72
C VAL A 40 -0.17 5.48 9.47
N ALA A 41 0.67 6.47 9.19
CA ALA A 41 0.57 7.77 9.86
C ALA A 41 -0.67 8.56 9.39
N CYS A 42 -1.19 9.44 10.26
CA CYS A 42 -2.40 10.22 9.99
C CYS A 42 -2.27 11.23 8.84
N TRP A 43 -1.04 11.60 8.45
CA TRP A 43 -0.77 12.55 7.37
C TRP A 43 -0.72 11.93 5.98
N PHE A 44 -0.85 10.59 5.85
CA PHE A 44 -0.86 9.93 4.54
C PHE A 44 -1.92 10.49 3.57
N PRO A 45 -3.17 10.78 3.98
CA PRO A 45 -4.17 11.40 3.10
C PRO A 45 -3.72 12.75 2.52
N SER A 46 -2.78 13.43 3.18
CA SER A 46 -2.24 14.73 2.73
C SER A 46 -1.17 14.61 1.64
N LEU A 47 -0.75 13.40 1.26
CA LEU A 47 0.29 13.12 0.27
C LEU A 47 -0.17 13.31 -1.19
N HIS A 48 -0.72 14.47 -1.52
CA HIS A 48 -1.31 14.76 -2.82
C HIS A 48 -0.38 14.44 -4.02
N PRO A 49 0.92 14.79 -4.03
CA PRO A 49 1.77 14.54 -5.20
C PRO A 49 2.29 13.09 -5.28
N VAL A 50 2.06 12.26 -4.26
CA VAL A 50 2.65 10.92 -4.21
C VAL A 50 2.00 10.03 -5.25
N THR A 51 2.85 9.47 -6.12
CA THR A 51 2.46 8.51 -7.16
C THR A 51 2.95 7.10 -6.86
N PHE A 52 3.93 6.96 -5.96
CA PHE A 52 4.56 5.69 -5.62
C PHE A 52 4.68 5.51 -4.11
N LEU A 53 4.12 4.40 -3.61
CA LEU A 53 4.28 3.94 -2.24
C LEU A 53 4.88 2.54 -2.19
N LEU A 54 5.88 2.36 -1.34
CA LEU A 54 6.45 1.06 -1.00
C LEU A 54 6.49 0.91 0.52
N PHE A 55 5.90 -0.17 1.00
CA PHE A 55 6.04 -0.69 2.35
C PHE A 55 6.78 -2.02 2.30
N LEU A 56 7.92 -2.09 2.98
CA LEU A 56 8.71 -3.31 3.13
C LEU A 56 8.94 -3.55 4.62
N TRP A 57 8.58 -4.74 5.10
CA TRP A 57 8.72 -5.12 6.52
C TRP A 57 7.97 -4.21 7.50
N SER A 58 6.91 -3.54 7.04
CA SER A 58 6.17 -2.56 7.85
C SER A 58 5.32 -3.12 8.96
N ARG A 59 5.05 -4.44 8.97
CA ARG A 59 4.26 -5.14 10.01
C ARG A 59 2.95 -4.43 10.40
N LEU A 60 2.27 -3.82 9.43
CA LEU A 60 1.01 -3.09 9.61
C LEU A 60 -0.05 -4.03 10.19
N ARG A 61 -0.61 -3.66 11.34
CA ARG A 61 -1.61 -4.46 12.06
C ARG A 61 -3.04 -4.15 11.60
N GLU A 62 -3.26 -2.91 11.19
CA GLU A 62 -4.53 -2.41 10.64
C GLU A 62 -4.47 -2.39 9.11
N ASP A 63 -5.63 -2.51 8.47
CA ASP A 63 -5.74 -2.36 7.01
C ASP A 63 -5.30 -0.94 6.60
N PRO A 64 -4.23 -0.80 5.79
CA PRO A 64 -3.77 0.51 5.37
C PRO A 64 -4.65 1.15 4.28
N LEU A 65 -5.43 0.36 3.54
CA LEU A 65 -6.11 0.82 2.33
C LEU A 65 -7.11 1.96 2.58
N PRO A 66 -7.90 1.99 3.68
CA PRO A 66 -8.79 3.11 3.98
C PRO A 66 -8.08 4.47 4.07
N CYS A 67 -6.80 4.47 4.46
CA CYS A 67 -5.97 5.66 4.52
C CYS A 67 -5.28 5.93 3.17
N LEU A 68 -4.75 4.89 2.53
CA LEU A 68 -4.02 5.02 1.27
C LEU A 68 -4.89 5.41 0.08
N GLN A 69 -6.17 5.03 0.08
CA GLN A 69 -7.14 5.43 -0.94
C GLN A 69 -7.40 6.94 -0.98
N ALA A 70 -7.11 7.64 0.12
CA ALA A 70 -7.21 9.10 0.18
C ALA A 70 -6.02 9.80 -0.50
N VAL A 71 -5.01 9.06 -0.97
CA VAL A 71 -3.87 9.60 -1.73
C VAL A 71 -4.27 9.69 -3.22
N PRO A 72 -4.65 10.88 -3.73
CA PRO A 72 -5.41 11.01 -4.97
C PRO A 72 -4.61 10.64 -6.23
N ASN A 73 -3.28 10.73 -6.17
CA ASN A 73 -2.39 10.50 -7.30
C ASN A 73 -1.64 9.16 -7.24
N LEU A 74 -1.99 8.29 -6.29
CA LEU A 74 -1.30 7.02 -6.11
C LEU A 74 -1.48 6.12 -7.35
N ALA A 75 -0.38 5.91 -8.07
CA ALA A 75 -0.36 5.13 -9.30
C ALA A 75 0.25 3.74 -9.10
N ARG A 76 1.13 3.58 -8.10
CA ARG A 76 1.77 2.31 -7.78
C ARG A 76 1.87 2.11 -6.27
N LEU A 77 1.35 0.98 -5.81
CA LEU A 77 1.44 0.54 -4.43
C LEU A 77 2.14 -0.83 -4.39
N ILE A 78 3.20 -0.92 -3.59
CA ILE A 78 3.94 -2.16 -3.35
C ILE A 78 3.98 -2.44 -1.84
N VAL A 79 3.53 -3.62 -1.45
CA VAL A 79 3.44 -4.09 -0.06
C VAL A 79 4.19 -5.42 0.03
N VAL A 80 5.33 -5.47 0.70
CA VAL A 80 6.17 -6.67 0.81
C VAL A 80 6.43 -7.01 2.27
N ASN A 81 5.93 -8.16 2.72
CA ASN A 81 6.01 -8.57 4.14
C ASN A 81 5.60 -7.44 5.10
N ALA A 82 4.63 -6.63 4.69
CA ALA A 82 4.35 -5.36 5.31
C ALA A 82 2.98 -5.31 6.00
N TYR A 83 2.10 -6.29 5.75
CA TYR A 83 0.80 -6.40 6.39
C TYR A 83 0.70 -7.74 7.14
N VAL A 84 0.30 -7.69 8.41
CA VAL A 84 0.15 -8.88 9.27
C VAL A 84 -1.30 -9.21 9.59
N GLY A 85 -2.24 -8.35 9.18
CA GLY A 85 -3.67 -8.63 9.27
C GLY A 85 -4.12 -9.67 8.24
N ASN A 86 -5.40 -10.02 8.34
CA ASN A 86 -6.00 -11.09 7.54
C ASN A 86 -6.74 -10.57 6.31
N GLN A 87 -7.36 -9.40 6.37
CA GLN A 87 -8.24 -8.90 5.31
C GLN A 87 -7.74 -7.56 4.77
N LEU A 88 -7.82 -7.35 3.45
CA LEU A 88 -7.61 -6.05 2.80
C LEU A 88 -8.92 -5.59 2.15
N CYS A 89 -9.41 -4.42 2.52
CA CYS A 89 -10.69 -3.88 2.09
C CYS A 89 -10.52 -2.64 1.20
N PHE A 90 -10.75 -2.82 -0.10
CA PHE A 90 -10.81 -1.73 -1.06
C PHE A 90 -12.23 -1.15 -1.07
N LEU A 91 -12.52 -0.30 -0.07
CA LEU A 91 -13.85 0.26 0.17
C LEU A 91 -14.15 1.48 -0.72
N ASN A 92 -13.16 2.37 -0.90
CA ASN A 92 -13.28 3.49 -1.82
C ASN A 92 -12.31 3.31 -3.00
N GLY A 93 -12.70 3.83 -4.15
CA GLY A 93 -11.99 3.54 -5.38
C GLY A 93 -10.64 4.26 -5.50
N PHE A 94 -9.56 3.51 -5.75
CA PHE A 94 -8.27 4.04 -6.19
C PHE A 94 -8.33 4.45 -7.67
N GLN A 95 -8.65 5.73 -7.91
CA GLN A 95 -8.91 6.23 -9.27
C GLN A 95 -7.71 6.16 -10.21
N LYS A 96 -6.49 6.33 -9.70
CA LYS A 96 -5.26 6.40 -10.51
C LYS A 96 -4.33 5.21 -10.33
N LEU A 97 -4.69 4.23 -9.50
CA LEU A 97 -3.84 3.08 -9.23
C LEU A 97 -3.78 2.16 -10.44
N LYS A 98 -2.58 1.99 -10.97
CA LYS A 98 -2.30 1.15 -12.14
C LYS A 98 -1.64 -0.16 -11.74
N ILE A 99 -0.85 -0.15 -10.66
CA ILE A 99 -0.03 -1.29 -10.27
C ILE A 99 -0.18 -1.54 -8.77
N LEU A 100 -0.66 -2.74 -8.44
CA LEU A 100 -0.76 -3.23 -7.07
C LEU A 100 0.03 -4.52 -6.93
N ASN A 101 1.05 -4.48 -6.08
CA ASN A 101 1.91 -5.62 -5.81
C ASN A 101 1.90 -5.95 -4.32
N THR A 102 1.47 -7.16 -3.99
CA THR A 102 1.45 -7.66 -2.61
C THR A 102 2.23 -8.96 -2.53
N TYR A 103 3.30 -8.96 -1.73
CA TYR A 103 4.19 -10.10 -1.59
C TYR A 103 4.42 -10.47 -0.13
N ASN A 104 4.62 -11.76 0.16
CA ASN A 104 4.98 -12.28 1.48
C ASN A 104 3.99 -11.89 2.60
N CYS A 105 2.72 -11.66 2.28
CA CYS A 105 1.69 -11.34 3.27
C CYS A 105 0.98 -12.64 3.68
N ASN A 106 1.69 -13.50 4.42
CA ASN A 106 1.26 -14.88 4.68
C ASN A 106 0.00 -15.00 5.56
N HIS A 107 -0.40 -13.95 6.26
CA HIS A 107 -1.64 -13.93 7.06
C HIS A 107 -2.87 -13.48 6.27
N LEU A 108 -2.67 -12.85 5.11
CA LEU A 108 -3.73 -12.37 4.24
C LEU A 108 -4.57 -13.55 3.76
N ASN A 109 -5.84 -13.58 4.16
CA ASN A 109 -6.82 -14.61 3.82
C ASN A 109 -7.80 -14.16 2.74
N GLU A 110 -8.07 -12.86 2.67
CA GLU A 110 -9.15 -12.29 1.88
C GLU A 110 -8.78 -10.90 1.39
N ILE A 111 -9.17 -10.60 0.15
CA ILE A 111 -9.14 -9.26 -0.41
C ILE A 111 -10.57 -8.94 -0.84
N VAL A 112 -11.18 -7.97 -0.16
CA VAL A 112 -12.51 -7.47 -0.45
C VAL A 112 -12.37 -6.31 -1.43
N LEU A 113 -12.95 -6.47 -2.61
CA LEU A 113 -12.95 -5.47 -3.68
C LEU A 113 -14.37 -5.31 -4.21
N GLU A 114 -14.92 -4.10 -4.10
CA GLU A 114 -16.16 -3.79 -4.81
C GLU A 114 -15.89 -3.53 -6.30
N LYS A 115 -16.88 -3.84 -7.15
CA LYS A 115 -16.79 -3.55 -8.59
C LYS A 115 -16.47 -2.06 -8.78
N LYS A 116 -15.56 -1.75 -9.71
CA LYS A 116 -15.13 -0.38 -10.09
C LYS A 116 -14.27 0.36 -9.07
N MET A 117 -13.72 -0.30 -8.05
CA MET A 117 -12.82 0.36 -7.09
C MET A 117 -11.39 0.58 -7.59
N MET A 118 -10.96 -0.07 -8.67
CA MET A 118 -9.66 0.19 -9.29
C MET A 118 -9.80 0.23 -10.82
N PRO A 119 -10.52 1.22 -11.38
CA PRO A 119 -10.89 1.22 -12.80
C PRO A 119 -9.67 1.32 -13.74
N GLY A 120 -8.55 1.84 -13.25
CA GLY A 120 -7.31 1.98 -14.01
C GLY A 120 -6.26 0.90 -13.76
N LEU A 121 -6.61 -0.20 -13.07
CA LEU A 121 -5.65 -1.24 -12.72
C LEU A 121 -5.14 -1.97 -13.98
N GLN A 122 -3.83 -1.96 -14.18
CA GLN A 122 -3.13 -2.57 -15.32
C GLN A 122 -2.33 -3.81 -14.92
N SER A 123 -1.91 -3.89 -13.65
CA SER A 123 -1.15 -5.02 -13.14
C SER A 123 -1.49 -5.29 -11.68
N LEU A 124 -1.88 -6.53 -11.42
CA LEU A 124 -2.02 -7.08 -10.07
C LEU A 124 -1.03 -8.24 -9.93
N SER A 125 -0.18 -8.17 -8.91
CA SER A 125 0.70 -9.28 -8.54
C SER A 125 0.51 -9.64 -7.08
N LEU A 126 0.07 -10.87 -6.84
CA LEU A 126 -0.06 -11.47 -5.52
C LEU A 126 0.89 -12.67 -5.43
N GLY A 127 1.93 -12.57 -4.61
CA GLY A 127 2.94 -13.63 -4.50
C GLY A 127 3.23 -14.00 -3.06
N ARG A 128 3.38 -15.31 -2.78
CA ARG A 128 3.64 -15.81 -1.41
C ARG A 128 2.65 -15.21 -0.39
N CYS A 129 1.36 -15.25 -0.73
CA CYS A 129 0.25 -14.90 0.16
C CYS A 129 -0.48 -16.19 0.53
N MET A 130 0.16 -17.03 1.36
CA MET A 130 -0.16 -18.46 1.47
C MET A 130 -1.57 -18.79 1.98
N LYS A 131 -2.22 -17.86 2.69
CA LYS A 131 -3.58 -18.05 3.22
C LYS A 131 -4.67 -17.47 2.32
N LEU A 132 -4.32 -16.79 1.23
CA LEU A 132 -5.29 -16.14 0.36
C LEU A 132 -6.11 -17.21 -0.37
N LYS A 133 -7.43 -17.24 -0.09
CA LYS A 133 -8.31 -18.32 -0.54
C LYS A 133 -8.82 -18.15 -1.97
N ALA A 134 -9.00 -16.91 -2.40
CA ALA A 134 -9.57 -16.58 -3.70
C ALA A 134 -9.06 -15.22 -4.19
N LEU A 135 -9.18 -14.99 -5.50
CA LEU A 135 -8.98 -13.67 -6.08
C LEU A 135 -10.14 -12.74 -5.72
N PRO A 136 -9.92 -11.41 -5.68
CA PRO A 136 -10.97 -10.46 -5.40
C PRO A 136 -12.07 -10.53 -6.46
N HIS A 137 -13.33 -10.55 -6.04
CA HIS A 137 -14.45 -10.40 -6.95
C HIS A 137 -14.37 -9.04 -7.65
N GLY A 138 -14.59 -8.99 -8.97
CA GLY A 138 -14.56 -7.75 -9.74
C GLY A 138 -13.26 -7.48 -10.52
N ILE A 139 -12.28 -8.39 -10.46
CA ILE A 139 -11.19 -8.45 -11.44
C ILE A 139 -11.65 -9.33 -12.59
N ASP A 140 -11.86 -8.70 -13.75
CA ASP A 140 -12.19 -9.42 -14.97
C ASP A 140 -10.90 -9.91 -15.65
N ILE A 141 -10.65 -11.22 -15.58
CA ILE A 141 -9.51 -11.88 -16.20
C ILE A 141 -9.79 -12.32 -17.65
N HIS A 142 -11.02 -12.12 -18.15
CA HIS A 142 -11.44 -12.59 -19.46
C HIS A 142 -11.21 -11.58 -20.60
N ASN A 143 -10.67 -10.39 -20.29
CA ASN A 143 -10.47 -9.29 -21.24
C ASN A 143 -8.97 -9.01 -21.54
N CYS A 144 -8.12 -10.05 -21.49
CA CYS A 144 -6.74 -9.98 -21.94
C CYS A 144 -6.59 -10.10 -23.46
#